data_AF-A0A093ZN58-F1
#
_entry.id   AF-A0A093ZN58-F1
#
_cell.length_a   1.000
_cell.length_b   1.000
_cell.length_c   1.000
_cell.angle_alpha   90.00
_cell.angle_beta   90.00
_cell.angle_gamma   90.00
#
_symmetry.space_group_name_H-M   'P 1'
#
loop_
_entity.id
_entity.type
_entity.pdbx_description
1 polymer ?
#
loop_
_entity_poly.entity_id
_entity_poly.type
_entity_poly.pdbx_seq_one_letter_code
_entity_poly.pdbx_strand_id
1 'polypeptide(L)' 'PLGRNIRSDSQVGSVPGRDFGPVAAAQGEFFDRSELPARFRRSPYTEAEIEAIETGGATMVC' A
#
# COMPACT_ATOMS: atom_id res chain seq x y z
N PRO A 1 -16.55 10.65 -37.58
CA PRO A 1 -16.32 9.61 -36.55
C PRO A 1 -14.94 9.79 -35.89
N LEU A 2 -14.91 10.11 -34.60
CA LEU A 2 -13.66 10.30 -33.85
C LEU A 2 -13.04 8.92 -33.54
N GLY A 3 -12.03 8.54 -34.31
CA GLY A 3 -11.24 7.33 -34.09
C GLY A 3 -10.42 7.46 -32.81
N ARG A 4 -10.83 6.77 -31.76
CA ARG A 4 -10.08 6.68 -30.51
C ARG A 4 -9.02 5.60 -30.65
N ASN A 5 -7.81 6.01 -31.02
CA ASN A 5 -6.63 5.15 -31.05
C ASN A 5 -6.12 4.96 -29.60
N ILE A 6 -6.78 4.12 -28.80
CA ILE A 6 -6.21 3.66 -27.53
C ILE A 6 -5.20 2.57 -27.88
N ARG A 7 -3.92 2.89 -27.72
CA ARG A 7 -2.84 1.90 -27.78
C ARG A 7 -3.12 0.87 -26.68
N SER A 8 -3.24 -0.38 -27.11
CA SER A 8 -3.57 -1.55 -26.33
C SER A 8 -2.37 -2.07 -25.55
N ASP A 9 -1.87 -1.25 -24.62
CA ASP A 9 -1.03 -1.78 -23.55
C ASP A 9 -1.89 -1.76 -22.29
N SER A 10 -2.30 -2.96 -21.86
CA SER A 10 -3.18 -3.29 -20.74
C SER A 10 -3.11 -2.28 -19.59
N GLN A 11 -3.96 -1.26 -19.65
CA GLN A 11 -3.98 -0.20 -18.64
C GLN A 11 -4.85 -0.66 -17.47
N VAL A 12 -4.39 -0.42 -16.24
CA VAL A 12 -5.15 -0.73 -15.02
C VAL A 12 -6.49 0.02 -15.10
N GLY A 13 -7.58 -0.71 -15.35
CA GLY A 13 -8.92 -0.17 -15.59
C GLY A 13 -9.63 -0.70 -16.85
N SER A 14 -8.91 -1.21 -17.86
CA SER A 14 -9.52 -1.80 -19.06
C SER A 14 -9.71 -3.32 -18.99
N VAL A 15 -9.04 -3.98 -18.04
CA VAL A 15 -9.06 -5.44 -17.83
C VAL A 15 -9.79 -5.74 -16.52
N PRO A 16 -10.68 -6.75 -16.46
CA PRO A 16 -11.35 -7.12 -15.22
C PRO A 16 -10.34 -7.66 -14.19
N GLY A 17 -10.55 -7.33 -12.91
CA GLY A 17 -9.66 -7.66 -11.81
C GLY A 17 -9.23 -9.15 -11.72
N ARG A 18 -10.11 -10.05 -12.15
CA ARG A 18 -9.89 -11.51 -12.13
C ARG A 18 -8.78 -11.99 -13.08
N ASP A 19 -8.50 -11.23 -14.14
CA ASP A 19 -7.51 -11.61 -15.16
C ASP A 19 -6.08 -11.26 -14.73
N PHE A 20 -5.91 -10.46 -13.66
CA PHE A 20 -4.59 -10.13 -13.09
C PHE A 20 -4.00 -11.26 -12.23
N GLY A 21 -4.74 -12.35 -12.03
CA GLY A 21 -4.31 -13.49 -11.24
C GLY A 21 -4.81 -13.49 -9.80
N PRO A 22 -4.47 -14.54 -9.04
CA PRO A 22 -4.91 -14.70 -7.66
C PRO A 22 -4.27 -13.65 -6.73
N VAL A 23 -5.07 -13.10 -5.84
CA VAL A 23 -4.61 -12.17 -4.79
C VAL A 23 -4.02 -12.93 -3.59
N ALA A 24 -4.43 -14.17 -3.38
CA ALA A 24 -3.92 -15.01 -2.30
C ALA A 24 -2.51 -15.53 -2.65
N ALA A 25 -1.66 -15.64 -1.63
CA ALA A 25 -0.35 -16.29 -1.76
C ALA A 25 -0.52 -17.77 -2.13
N ALA A 26 0.52 -18.36 -2.73
CA ALA A 26 0.56 -19.78 -3.01
C ALA A 26 0.50 -20.60 -1.71
N GLN A 27 0.10 -21.88 -1.81
CA GLN A 27 0.03 -22.76 -0.65
C GLN A 27 1.39 -22.87 0.03
N GLY A 28 1.49 -22.42 1.28
CA GLY A 28 2.73 -22.42 2.06
C GLY A 28 3.58 -21.15 1.94
N GLU A 29 3.15 -20.18 1.13
CA GLU A 29 3.78 -18.86 1.01
C GLU A 29 2.96 -17.81 1.77
N PHE A 30 3.64 -16.84 2.36
CA PHE A 30 3.02 -15.73 3.08
C PHE A 30 3.63 -14.42 2.58
N PHE A 31 2.78 -13.43 2.32
CA PHE A 31 3.27 -12.09 2.03
C PHE A 31 3.77 -11.42 3.32
N ASP A 32 5.05 -11.13 3.40
CA ASP A 32 5.54 -10.19 4.39
C ASP A 32 5.15 -8.77 3.95
N ARG A 33 4.62 -7.99 4.90
CA ARG A 33 4.33 -6.57 4.66
C ARG A 33 5.59 -5.80 4.29
N SER A 34 6.77 -6.24 4.75
CA SER A 34 8.06 -5.62 4.44
C SER A 34 8.39 -5.65 2.94
N GLU A 35 7.90 -6.66 2.22
CA GLU A 35 8.09 -6.87 0.78
C GLU A 35 7.07 -6.11 -0.08
N LEU A 36 6.00 -5.61 0.52
CA LEU A 36 4.98 -4.84 -0.18
C LEU A 36 5.38 -3.37 -0.38
N PRO A 37 4.84 -2.71 -1.43
CA PRO A 37 5.03 -1.28 -1.64
C PRO A 37 4.76 -0.44 -0.39
N ALA A 38 5.45 0.71 -0.24
CA ALA A 38 5.41 1.58 0.94
C ALA A 38 4.00 1.87 1.48
N ARG A 39 3.02 2.05 0.59
CA ARG A 39 1.61 2.29 0.94
C ARG A 39 0.92 1.16 1.74
N PHE A 40 1.49 -0.04 1.72
CA PHE A 40 0.98 -1.21 2.45
C PHE A 40 1.82 -1.53 3.69
N ARG A 41 2.90 -0.78 3.94
CA ARG A 41 3.72 -0.89 5.13
C ARG A 41 3.18 0.02 6.22
N ARG A 42 3.42 -0.34 7.49
CA ARG A 42 3.16 0.59 8.61
C ARG A 42 4.15 1.74 8.50
N SER A 43 3.67 2.97 8.69
CA SER A 43 4.56 4.12 8.80
C SER A 43 5.46 3.94 10.04
N PRO A 44 6.79 4.11 9.91
CA PRO A 44 7.66 4.15 11.08
C PRO A 44 7.30 5.37 11.92
N TYR A 45 7.23 5.21 13.24
CA TYR A 45 7.11 6.33 14.16
C TYR A 45 8.44 7.08 14.21
N THR A 46 8.36 8.40 14.26
CA THR A 46 9.50 9.26 14.56
C THR A 46 9.81 9.21 16.06
N GLU A 47 11.05 9.53 16.45
CA GLU A 47 11.47 9.53 17.86
C GLU A 47 10.57 10.41 18.74
N ALA A 48 10.16 11.58 18.23
CA ALA A 48 9.26 12.49 18.92
C ALA A 48 7.85 11.89 19.12
N GLU A 49 7.35 11.12 18.15
CA GLU A 49 6.06 10.43 18.30
C GLU A 49 6.14 9.28 19.30
N ILE A 50 7.27 8.58 19.34
CA ILE A 50 7.53 7.52 20.32
C ILE A 50 7.53 8.14 21.72
N GLU A 51 8.29 9.22 21.94
CA GLU A 51 8.33 9.93 23.22
C GLU A 51 6.94 10.46 23.62
N ALA A 52 6.18 11.03 22.67
CA ALA A 52 4.82 11.49 22.93
C ALA A 52 3.89 10.35 23.36
N ILE A 53 4.06 9.14 22.83
CA ILE A 53 3.28 7.96 23.25
C ILE A 53 3.72 7.49 24.64
N GLU A 54 5.02 7.41 24.91
CA GLU A 54 5.58 6.96 26.19
C GLU A 54 5.26 7.92 27.34
N THR A 55 5.20 9.21 27.06
CA THR A 55 4.76 10.26 27.99
C THR A 55 3.23 10.38 28.09
N GLY A 56 2.47 9.50 27.42
CA GLY A 56 1.01 9.45 27.50
C GLY A 56 0.29 10.61 26.80
N GLY A 57 0.90 11.22 25.79
CA GLY A 57 0.37 12.36 25.04
C GLY A 57 0.55 13.70 25.75
N ALA A 58 1.45 13.78 26.73
CA ALA A 58 1.74 15.02 27.43
C ALA A 58 2.56 15.96 26.53
N THR A 59 1.93 17.00 26.00
CA THR A 59 2.68 18.12 25.41
C THR A 59 3.29 18.96 26.53
N MET A 60 4.59 19.25 26.48
CA MET A 60 5.20 20.26 27.35
C MET A 60 4.62 21.64 26.99
N VAL A 61 3.50 21.99 27.62
CA VAL A 61 2.95 23.35 27.62
C VAL A 61 3.16 23.89 29.03
N CYS A 62 4.15 24.79 29.16
CA CYS A 62 4.34 25.67 30.31
C CYS A 62 3.92 27.09 29.89
#